data_AF-A0A8I0P7I4-F1
#
_entry.id   AF-A0A8I0P7I4-F1
#
_cell.length_a   1.000
_cell.length_b   1.000
_cell.length_c   1.000
_cell.angle_alpha   90.00
_cell.angle_beta   90.00
_cell.angle_gamma   90.00
#
_symmetry.space_group_name_H-M   'P 1'
#
loop_
_entity.id
_entity.type
_entity.pdbx_description
1 polymer ?
#
loop_
_entity_poly.entity_id
_entity_poly.type
_entity_poly.pdbx_seq_one_letter_code
_entity_poly.pdbx_strand_id
1 'polypeptide(L)'
;MTETVPTGSSISQSADPSGRIELAPGAFPAESPFANEDLRPVPVSERKWTTYNFAALWISMAHCIPSWTLASGLVALGMDWKQAVFTIALANIIVLLPMLATGHAGPKYGIPFPVLARASFGLRGANIPALIRAAVACGWFGIQTWIGGSGIFALGSKLTGGEWEKAGQIAGNPWPLWLCFILFWALQIAIIYRGMDFLRHFENWAAPFVIVGALVLLIWIAVKADGFGALLDQPSKLGWGPDFWPVFFPSLMGMIGFWATLSLNIPDFTRFGASQKAQTWGQALGLPTTMTLFAVLAVLVTSGSEVVYGEAIWDPVALAAKTDSAFGLLFALIIVLVATISVNIAANVVSPAYDLANLAPKLINFRTGALITGVVGILIFPWKLISTPEFYIFTWLGVVGGLLGTVAGILIADYWIIRRTVLHLADLYTPGGRYWYASGWNWRAIAAFVVGGVLAVGGSYSTVSEDGVASGPFPHDGMIPFLKPLADYGWAVGLGTSMLLYVALMAGERKKVREQAAKATV
;
A
#
# COMPACT_ATOMS: atom_id res chain seq x y z
N MET A 1 56.51 2.16 -25.73
CA MET A 1 55.75 1.61 -24.58
C MET A 1 54.28 1.68 -24.94
N THR A 2 53.75 0.55 -25.42
CA THR A 2 52.34 0.36 -25.72
C THR A 2 51.65 -0.06 -24.43
N GLU A 3 50.93 0.86 -23.78
CA GLU A 3 49.99 0.50 -22.72
C GLU A 3 48.80 -0.23 -23.35
N THR A 4 48.82 -1.54 -23.22
CA THR A 4 47.67 -2.39 -23.43
C THR A 4 46.60 -2.03 -22.41
N VAL A 5 45.52 -1.39 -22.87
CA VAL A 5 44.25 -1.36 -22.15
C VAL A 5 43.86 -2.80 -21.80
N PRO A 6 43.60 -3.14 -20.52
CA PRO A 6 43.15 -4.48 -20.19
C PRO A 6 41.75 -4.70 -20.80
N THR A 7 41.70 -5.37 -21.95
CA THR A 7 40.49 -6.02 -22.47
C THR A 7 40.22 -7.26 -21.62
N GLY A 8 39.74 -7.03 -20.40
CA GLY A 8 39.19 -8.06 -19.52
C GLY A 8 37.77 -7.63 -19.17
N SER A 9 36.78 -8.26 -19.81
CA SER A 9 35.39 -8.24 -19.31
C SER A 9 35.38 -8.94 -17.95
N SER A 10 35.68 -8.22 -16.87
CA SER A 10 35.47 -8.74 -15.52
C SER A 10 33.96 -8.93 -15.36
N ILE A 11 33.52 -10.18 -15.27
CA ILE A 11 32.13 -10.54 -15.02
C ILE A 11 31.67 -9.78 -13.76
N SER A 12 30.88 -8.72 -13.93
CA SER A 12 30.47 -7.83 -12.84
C SER A 12 29.36 -8.41 -11.97
N GLN A 13 28.66 -9.43 -12.50
CA GLN A 13 27.60 -10.15 -11.81
C GLN A 13 27.61 -11.63 -12.20
N SER A 14 27.33 -12.52 -11.25
CA SER A 14 27.21 -13.96 -11.48
C SER A 14 25.78 -14.45 -11.25
N ALA A 15 25.44 -15.61 -11.82
CA ALA A 15 24.17 -16.29 -11.60
C ALA A 15 24.40 -17.60 -10.86
N ASP A 16 23.61 -17.87 -9.83
CA ASP A 16 23.59 -19.19 -9.19
C ASP A 16 22.77 -20.20 -10.02
N PRO A 17 22.81 -21.52 -9.69
CA PRO A 17 22.05 -22.54 -10.43
C PRO A 17 20.52 -22.34 -10.43
N SER A 18 20.00 -21.53 -9.51
CA SER A 18 18.58 -21.18 -9.44
C SER A 18 18.23 -19.90 -10.23
N GLY A 19 19.20 -19.29 -10.91
CA GLY A 19 19.06 -18.07 -11.70
C GLY A 19 19.02 -16.79 -10.88
N ARG A 20 19.42 -16.83 -9.60
CA ARG A 20 19.59 -15.63 -8.76
C ARG A 20 20.92 -14.96 -9.09
N ILE A 21 20.89 -13.65 -9.21
CA ILE A 21 22.01 -12.82 -9.62
C ILE A 21 22.61 -12.11 -8.41
N GLU A 22 23.94 -12.07 -8.37
CA GLU A 22 24.74 -11.38 -7.36
C GLU A 22 25.85 -10.57 -8.02
N LEU A 23 26.22 -9.43 -7.42
CA LEU A 23 27.39 -8.67 -7.85
C LEU A 23 28.67 -9.37 -7.37
N ALA A 24 29.72 -9.37 -8.20
CA ALA A 24 31.03 -9.85 -7.75
C ALA A 24 31.55 -9.00 -6.56
N PRO A 25 32.37 -9.57 -5.65
CA PRO A 25 32.99 -8.80 -4.58
C PRO A 25 33.70 -7.56 -5.12
N GLY A 26 33.41 -6.39 -4.55
CA GLY A 26 33.95 -5.10 -5.00
C GLY A 26 33.31 -4.49 -6.25
N ALA A 27 32.36 -5.17 -6.91
CA ALA A 27 31.69 -4.64 -8.10
C ALA A 27 30.53 -3.67 -7.80
N PHE A 28 30.15 -3.50 -6.53
CA PHE A 28 29.14 -2.52 -6.15
C PHE A 28 29.71 -1.09 -6.26
N PRO A 29 29.09 -0.19 -7.04
CA PRO A 29 29.63 1.15 -7.27
C PRO A 29 29.32 2.08 -6.09
N ALA A 30 29.96 1.84 -4.95
CA ALA A 30 29.71 2.55 -3.68
C ALA A 30 29.90 4.07 -3.78
N GLU A 31 30.82 4.53 -4.63
CA GLU A 31 31.09 5.96 -4.85
C GLU A 31 30.00 6.69 -5.66
N SER A 32 29.09 5.94 -6.28
CA SER A 32 28.02 6.53 -7.07
C SER A 32 27.11 7.42 -6.20
N PRO A 33 26.67 8.59 -6.71
CA PRO A 33 25.66 9.40 -6.02
C PRO A 33 24.29 8.69 -5.89
N PHE A 34 24.07 7.58 -6.60
CA PHE A 34 22.84 6.79 -6.56
C PHE A 34 22.95 5.53 -5.70
N ALA A 35 24.09 5.32 -5.03
CA ALA A 35 24.35 4.17 -4.16
C ALA A 35 24.31 4.58 -2.68
N ASN A 36 23.75 3.69 -1.85
CA ASN A 36 23.87 3.69 -0.40
C ASN A 36 23.62 2.25 0.11
N GLU A 37 23.85 2.02 1.40
CA GLU A 37 23.64 0.69 2.01
C GLU A 37 22.17 0.25 2.00
N ASP A 38 21.22 1.17 2.23
CA ASP A 38 19.78 0.87 2.29
C ASP A 38 19.23 0.33 0.96
N LEU A 39 19.80 0.79 -0.16
CA LEU A 39 19.41 0.43 -1.53
C LEU A 39 20.24 -0.72 -2.11
N ARG A 40 21.34 -1.11 -1.47
CA ARG A 40 22.27 -2.12 -1.99
C ARG A 40 21.56 -3.45 -2.28
N PRO A 41 21.96 -4.18 -3.35
CA PRO A 41 21.44 -5.52 -3.57
C PRO A 41 21.77 -6.45 -2.39
N VAL A 42 20.78 -7.19 -1.92
CA VAL A 42 20.96 -8.19 -0.85
C VAL A 42 21.77 -9.38 -1.38
N PRO A 43 22.89 -9.75 -0.74
CA PRO A 43 23.69 -10.91 -1.12
C PRO A 43 22.87 -12.21 -1.13
N VAL A 44 23.16 -13.14 -2.04
CA VAL A 44 22.38 -14.39 -2.18
C VAL A 44 22.39 -15.21 -0.88
N SER A 45 23.50 -15.19 -0.14
CA SER A 45 23.64 -15.85 1.17
C SER A 45 22.72 -15.29 2.26
N GLU A 46 22.24 -14.05 2.11
CA GLU A 46 21.34 -13.38 3.06
C GLU A 46 19.87 -13.47 2.65
N ARG A 47 19.57 -13.93 1.44
CA ARG A 47 18.19 -14.13 0.95
C ARG A 47 17.59 -15.41 1.55
N LYS A 48 17.12 -15.32 2.81
CA LYS A 48 16.68 -16.47 3.62
C LYS A 48 15.16 -16.58 3.80
N TRP A 49 14.37 -15.61 3.32
CA TRP A 49 12.92 -15.61 3.54
C TRP A 49 12.23 -16.72 2.76
N THR A 50 11.47 -17.52 3.48
CA THR A 50 10.70 -18.65 2.96
C THR A 50 9.25 -18.25 2.70
N THR A 51 8.45 -19.19 2.16
CA THR A 51 7.00 -19.04 2.02
C THR A 51 6.34 -18.60 3.33
N TYR A 52 6.80 -19.13 4.46
CA TYR A 52 6.29 -18.77 5.78
C TYR A 52 6.52 -17.30 6.10
N ASN A 53 7.71 -16.76 5.83
CA ASN A 53 8.02 -15.36 6.13
C ASN A 53 7.12 -14.40 5.34
N PHE A 54 6.90 -14.68 4.06
CA PHE A 54 6.00 -13.88 3.22
C PHE A 54 4.53 -14.02 3.62
N ALA A 55 4.08 -15.23 3.98
CA ALA A 55 2.72 -15.43 4.47
C ALA A 55 2.49 -14.73 5.82
N ALA A 56 3.44 -14.86 6.76
CA ALA A 56 3.41 -14.20 8.05
C ALA A 56 3.43 -12.67 7.92
N LEU A 57 4.20 -12.13 6.96
CA LEU A 57 4.19 -10.71 6.64
C LEU A 57 2.76 -10.24 6.26
N TRP A 58 2.08 -10.96 5.36
CA TRP A 58 0.71 -10.62 4.97
C TRP A 58 -0.30 -10.79 6.10
N ILE A 59 -0.16 -11.84 6.90
CA ILE A 59 -0.99 -12.03 8.09
C ILE A 59 -0.82 -10.84 9.03
N SER A 60 0.40 -10.41 9.29
CA SER A 60 0.67 -9.25 10.15
C SER A 60 0.07 -7.95 9.60
N MET A 61 0.19 -7.69 8.29
CA MET A 61 -0.26 -6.43 7.69
C MET A 61 -1.76 -6.36 7.42
N ALA A 62 -2.43 -7.48 7.18
CA ALA A 62 -3.85 -7.52 6.82
C ALA A 62 -4.77 -7.10 7.98
N HIS A 63 -4.43 -7.50 9.21
CA HIS A 63 -5.25 -7.24 10.41
C HIS A 63 -5.02 -5.83 10.95
N CYS A 64 -5.54 -4.84 10.24
CA CYS A 64 -5.49 -3.45 10.65
C CYS A 64 -6.85 -2.77 10.55
N ILE A 65 -7.01 -1.67 11.28
CA ILE A 65 -8.25 -0.89 11.28
C ILE A 65 -8.59 -0.34 9.89
N PRO A 66 -7.65 0.13 9.05
CA PRO A 66 -7.96 0.50 7.67
C PRO A 66 -8.56 -0.64 6.84
N SER A 67 -8.07 -1.88 6.96
CA SER A 67 -8.66 -3.05 6.29
C SER A 67 -10.07 -3.35 6.80
N TRP A 68 -10.29 -3.17 8.10
CA TRP A 68 -11.62 -3.32 8.70
C TRP A 68 -12.59 -2.29 8.13
N THR A 69 -12.20 -1.03 8.21
CA THR A 69 -12.93 0.15 7.76
C THR A 69 -13.26 0.05 6.26
N LEU A 70 -12.34 -0.51 5.47
CA LEU A 70 -12.53 -0.82 4.06
C LEU A 70 -13.67 -1.84 3.84
N ALA A 71 -13.67 -2.94 4.59
CA ALA A 71 -14.67 -3.98 4.48
C ALA A 71 -16.04 -3.53 4.99
N SER A 72 -16.05 -2.86 6.15
CA SER A 72 -17.23 -2.25 6.75
C SER A 72 -17.84 -1.14 5.89
N GLY A 73 -16.99 -0.35 5.22
CA GLY A 73 -17.43 0.71 4.31
C GLY A 73 -18.28 0.18 3.15
N LEU A 74 -18.00 -1.02 2.64
CA LEU A 74 -18.85 -1.65 1.61
C LEU A 74 -20.26 -1.97 2.10
N VAL A 75 -20.37 -2.43 3.35
CA VAL A 75 -21.68 -2.67 3.99
C VAL A 75 -22.41 -1.34 4.19
N ALA A 76 -21.71 -0.30 4.63
CA ALA A 76 -22.26 1.04 4.77
C ALA A 76 -22.74 1.63 3.43
N LEU A 77 -22.07 1.29 2.31
CA LEU A 77 -22.49 1.62 0.94
C LEU A 77 -23.69 0.79 0.43
N GLY A 78 -24.22 -0.13 1.24
CA GLY A 78 -25.44 -0.89 0.95
C GLY A 78 -25.21 -2.31 0.42
N MET A 79 -23.98 -2.80 0.36
CA MET A 79 -23.70 -4.20 0.03
C MET A 79 -24.11 -5.12 1.18
N ASP A 80 -24.66 -6.29 0.85
CA ASP A 80 -24.74 -7.38 1.85
C ASP A 80 -23.35 -7.99 2.11
N TRP A 81 -23.30 -8.92 3.06
CA TRP A 81 -22.03 -9.54 3.44
C TRP A 81 -21.39 -10.33 2.30
N LYS A 82 -22.20 -10.96 1.43
CA LYS A 82 -21.70 -11.79 0.31
C LYS A 82 -21.05 -10.90 -0.73
N GLN A 83 -21.71 -9.80 -1.07
CA GLN A 83 -21.26 -8.79 -2.01
C GLN A 83 -19.96 -8.13 -1.55
N ALA A 84 -19.91 -7.70 -0.28
CA ALA A 84 -18.72 -7.08 0.29
C ALA A 84 -17.52 -8.05 0.28
N VAL A 85 -17.70 -9.28 0.80
CA VAL A 85 -16.63 -10.30 0.83
C VAL A 85 -16.19 -10.70 -0.56
N PHE A 86 -17.13 -10.89 -1.50
CA PHE A 86 -16.83 -11.20 -2.90
C PHE A 86 -15.98 -10.09 -3.56
N THR A 87 -16.37 -8.83 -3.38
CA THR A 87 -15.66 -7.68 -3.93
C THR A 87 -14.22 -7.62 -3.42
N ILE A 88 -14.01 -7.83 -2.11
CA ILE A 88 -12.69 -7.82 -1.48
C ILE A 88 -11.85 -9.02 -1.94
N ALA A 89 -12.42 -10.23 -1.94
CA ALA A 89 -11.72 -11.44 -2.38
C ALA A 89 -11.24 -11.30 -3.83
N LEU A 90 -12.12 -10.83 -4.72
CA LEU A 90 -11.80 -10.61 -6.12
C LEU A 90 -10.71 -9.55 -6.30
N ALA A 91 -10.81 -8.41 -5.60
CA ALA A 91 -9.79 -7.36 -5.64
C ALA A 91 -8.40 -7.89 -5.24
N ASN A 92 -8.34 -8.69 -4.16
CA ASN A 92 -7.09 -9.25 -3.67
C ASN A 92 -6.47 -10.28 -4.64
N ILE A 93 -7.30 -11.04 -5.37
CA ILE A 93 -6.83 -11.92 -6.44
C ILE A 93 -6.29 -11.11 -7.62
N ILE A 94 -6.96 -10.03 -8.00
CA ILE A 94 -6.53 -9.17 -9.11
C ILE A 94 -5.21 -8.47 -8.79
N VAL A 95 -5.09 -7.85 -7.62
CA VAL A 95 -3.88 -7.11 -7.20
C VAL A 95 -2.68 -8.03 -6.94
N LEU A 96 -2.92 -9.32 -6.68
CA LEU A 96 -1.87 -10.32 -6.58
C LEU A 96 -1.06 -10.45 -7.89
N LEU A 97 -1.71 -10.31 -9.05
CA LEU A 97 -1.04 -10.46 -10.35
C LEU A 97 0.12 -9.46 -10.57
N PRO A 98 -0.10 -8.13 -10.51
CA PRO A 98 0.99 -7.17 -10.65
C PRO A 98 2.01 -7.31 -9.52
N MET A 99 1.57 -7.66 -8.30
CA MET A 99 2.45 -7.85 -7.15
C MET A 99 3.43 -9.01 -7.35
N LEU A 100 2.97 -10.15 -7.84
CA LEU A 100 3.85 -11.27 -8.20
C LEU A 100 4.80 -10.90 -9.34
N ALA A 101 4.31 -10.12 -10.31
CA ALA A 101 5.08 -9.68 -11.46
C ALA A 101 6.22 -8.73 -11.08
N THR A 102 5.97 -7.72 -10.23
CA THR A 102 7.00 -6.79 -9.73
C THR A 102 7.92 -7.48 -8.73
N GLY A 103 7.37 -8.30 -7.84
CA GLY A 103 8.10 -9.03 -6.80
C GLY A 103 9.11 -10.05 -7.32
N HIS A 104 8.97 -10.51 -8.57
CA HIS A 104 9.95 -11.41 -9.17
C HIS A 104 11.38 -10.82 -9.18
N ALA A 105 11.54 -9.51 -9.34
CA ALA A 105 12.86 -8.88 -9.33
C ALA A 105 13.57 -9.01 -7.97
N GLY A 106 12.81 -9.08 -6.87
CA GLY A 106 13.34 -9.19 -5.51
C GLY A 106 14.24 -10.42 -5.32
N PRO A 107 13.74 -11.66 -5.34
CA PRO A 107 14.59 -12.83 -5.08
C PRO A 107 15.67 -13.03 -6.15
N LYS A 108 15.40 -12.60 -7.39
CA LYS A 108 16.35 -12.73 -8.51
C LYS A 108 17.54 -11.79 -8.34
N TYR A 109 17.31 -10.52 -8.07
CA TYR A 109 18.34 -9.48 -8.10
C TYR A 109 18.73 -8.93 -6.72
N GLY A 110 17.96 -9.20 -5.69
CA GLY A 110 18.17 -8.67 -4.34
C GLY A 110 17.90 -7.17 -4.23
N ILE A 111 17.22 -6.55 -5.20
CA ILE A 111 17.04 -5.10 -5.27
C ILE A 111 15.67 -4.66 -4.73
N PRO A 112 15.59 -3.50 -4.06
CA PRO A 112 14.33 -2.91 -3.64
C PRO A 112 13.59 -2.24 -4.80
N PHE A 113 12.37 -1.79 -4.55
CA PHE A 113 11.50 -1.16 -5.56
C PHE A 113 12.07 0.05 -6.25
N PRO A 114 12.62 1.08 -5.55
CA PRO A 114 13.12 2.26 -6.24
C PRO A 114 14.25 1.90 -7.22
N VAL A 115 15.06 0.89 -6.91
CA VAL A 115 16.13 0.39 -7.79
C VAL A 115 15.55 -0.35 -8.99
N LEU A 116 14.51 -1.17 -8.81
CA LEU A 116 13.77 -1.77 -9.93
C LEU A 116 13.22 -0.67 -10.86
N ALA A 117 12.66 0.40 -10.31
CA ALA A 117 12.09 1.50 -11.08
C ALA A 117 13.13 2.25 -11.94
N ARG A 118 14.42 2.26 -11.54
CA ARG A 118 15.51 2.82 -12.36
C ARG A 118 15.64 2.11 -13.70
N ALA A 119 15.30 0.83 -13.76
CA ALA A 119 15.34 0.07 -15.01
C ALA A 119 14.42 0.66 -16.08
N SER A 120 13.29 1.25 -15.68
CA SER A 120 12.26 1.74 -16.60
C SER A 120 12.27 3.25 -16.73
N PHE A 121 12.42 3.98 -15.62
CA PHE A 121 12.35 5.45 -15.58
C PHE A 121 13.72 6.14 -15.69
N GLY A 122 14.81 5.39 -15.49
CA GLY A 122 16.16 5.91 -15.36
C GLY A 122 16.54 6.29 -13.93
N LEU A 123 17.83 6.52 -13.69
CA LEU A 123 18.39 6.75 -12.34
C LEU A 123 17.76 7.96 -11.62
N ARG A 124 17.48 9.06 -12.35
CA ARG A 124 16.78 10.22 -11.79
C ARG A 124 15.27 10.08 -11.92
N GLY A 125 14.79 9.54 -13.04
CA GLY A 125 13.36 9.38 -13.29
C GLY A 125 12.65 8.45 -12.30
N ALA A 126 13.36 7.47 -11.72
CA ALA A 126 12.83 6.59 -10.68
C ALA A 126 12.33 7.33 -9.43
N ASN A 127 12.74 8.59 -9.22
CA ASN A 127 12.18 9.41 -8.16
C ASN A 127 10.69 9.71 -8.35
N ILE A 128 10.15 9.71 -9.58
CA ILE A 128 8.70 9.91 -9.79
C ILE A 128 7.88 8.78 -9.13
N PRO A 129 8.06 7.50 -9.52
CA PRO A 129 7.31 6.42 -8.90
C PRO A 129 7.64 6.27 -7.41
N ALA A 130 8.88 6.50 -6.99
CA ALA A 130 9.27 6.47 -5.58
C ALA A 130 8.56 7.54 -4.74
N LEU A 131 8.53 8.80 -5.19
CA LEU A 131 7.90 9.89 -4.43
C LEU A 131 6.38 9.78 -4.39
N ILE A 132 5.74 9.35 -5.47
CA ILE A 132 4.29 9.11 -5.47
C ILE A 132 3.97 8.03 -4.44
N ARG A 133 4.70 6.91 -4.48
CA ARG A 133 4.51 5.83 -3.52
C ARG A 133 4.78 6.28 -2.09
N ALA A 134 5.84 7.05 -1.86
CA ALA A 134 6.17 7.60 -0.55
C ALA A 134 5.04 8.50 -0.02
N ALA A 135 4.48 9.37 -0.86
CA ALA A 135 3.35 10.23 -0.49
C ALA A 135 2.12 9.44 -0.08
N VAL A 136 1.80 8.35 -0.81
CA VAL A 136 0.68 7.46 -0.43
C VAL A 136 0.93 6.79 0.92
N ALA A 137 2.14 6.27 1.15
CA ALA A 137 2.50 5.67 2.43
C ALA A 137 2.48 6.69 3.59
N CYS A 138 2.85 7.95 3.35
CA CYS A 138 2.66 9.03 4.33
C CYS A 138 1.16 9.24 4.63
N GLY A 139 0.30 9.22 3.63
CA GLY A 139 -1.15 9.29 3.82
C GLY A 139 -1.68 8.16 4.69
N TRP A 140 -1.25 6.93 4.44
CA TRP A 140 -1.58 5.78 5.29
C TRP A 140 -1.04 5.91 6.71
N PHE A 141 0.17 6.45 6.87
CA PHE A 141 0.73 6.76 8.17
C PHE A 141 -0.15 7.74 8.96
N GLY A 142 -0.59 8.82 8.30
CA GLY A 142 -1.50 9.80 8.86
C GLY A 142 -2.84 9.19 9.26
N ILE A 143 -3.46 8.40 8.36
CA ILE A 143 -4.78 7.77 8.58
C ILE A 143 -4.75 6.87 9.81
N GLN A 144 -3.76 5.99 9.91
CA GLN A 144 -3.63 5.12 11.08
C GLN A 144 -3.32 5.91 12.35
N THR A 145 -2.51 6.97 12.27
CA THR A 145 -2.26 7.83 13.43
C THR A 145 -3.55 8.51 13.92
N TRP A 146 -4.40 8.97 12.99
CA TRP A 146 -5.71 9.55 13.32
C TRP A 146 -6.65 8.54 13.97
N ILE A 147 -6.71 7.32 13.44
CA ILE A 147 -7.49 6.22 14.02
C ILE A 147 -7.01 5.91 15.45
N GLY A 148 -5.70 5.78 15.66
CA GLY A 148 -5.15 5.54 16.99
C GLY A 148 -5.46 6.68 17.97
N GLY A 149 -5.34 7.93 17.53
CA GLY A 149 -5.77 9.10 18.30
C GLY A 149 -7.26 9.08 18.66
N SER A 150 -8.11 8.71 17.70
CA SER A 150 -9.56 8.56 17.90
C SER A 150 -9.88 7.48 18.92
N GLY A 151 -9.11 6.38 18.94
CA GLY A 151 -9.20 5.37 19.99
C GLY A 151 -8.93 5.90 21.40
N ILE A 152 -7.86 6.70 21.57
CA ILE A 152 -7.56 7.33 22.87
C ILE A 152 -8.67 8.33 23.26
N PHE A 153 -9.15 9.11 22.30
CA PHE A 153 -10.23 10.07 22.52
C PHE A 153 -11.53 9.39 22.96
N ALA A 154 -11.90 8.26 22.35
CA ALA A 154 -13.07 7.48 22.75
C ALA A 154 -12.95 6.99 24.21
N LEU A 155 -11.75 6.54 24.62
CA LEU A 155 -11.50 6.16 26.03
C LEU A 155 -11.71 7.34 26.97
N GLY A 156 -11.04 8.46 26.69
CA GLY A 156 -11.10 9.64 27.55
C GLY A 156 -12.49 10.25 27.60
N SER A 157 -13.24 10.22 26.50
CA SER A 157 -14.65 10.65 26.46
C SER A 157 -15.50 9.80 27.39
N LYS A 158 -15.35 8.47 27.37
CA LYS A 158 -16.08 7.61 28.31
C LYS A 158 -15.66 7.83 29.77
N LEU A 159 -14.36 7.97 30.04
CA LEU A 159 -13.85 8.19 31.41
C LEU A 159 -14.27 9.54 32.00
N THR A 160 -14.53 10.53 31.14
CA THR A 160 -15.01 11.86 31.54
C THR A 160 -16.53 12.01 31.49
N GLY A 161 -17.28 10.94 31.19
CA GLY A 161 -18.74 11.02 31.09
C GLY A 161 -19.23 11.84 29.88
N GLY A 162 -18.45 11.89 28.79
CA GLY A 162 -18.77 12.58 27.55
C GLY A 162 -18.33 14.06 27.50
N GLU A 163 -17.64 14.57 28.52
CA GLU A 163 -17.21 15.98 28.54
C GLU A 163 -16.23 16.33 27.43
N TRP A 164 -15.38 15.38 27.02
CA TRP A 164 -14.46 15.58 25.89
C TRP A 164 -15.18 15.75 24.55
N GLU A 165 -16.34 15.14 24.36
CA GLU A 165 -17.16 15.29 23.13
C GLU A 165 -17.82 16.66 23.07
N LYS A 166 -18.19 17.22 24.23
CA LYS A 166 -18.79 18.56 24.37
C LYS A 166 -17.77 19.69 24.39
N ALA A 167 -16.48 19.36 24.39
CA ALA A 167 -15.42 20.35 24.44
C ALA A 167 -15.44 21.27 23.20
N GLY A 168 -14.86 22.47 23.33
CA GLY A 168 -14.75 23.42 22.23
C GLY A 168 -14.14 22.79 20.97
N GLN A 169 -14.70 23.13 19.81
CA GLN A 169 -14.30 22.56 18.53
C GLN A 169 -13.16 23.35 17.88
N ILE A 170 -12.23 22.63 17.27
CA ILE A 170 -11.17 23.14 16.40
C ILE A 170 -11.29 22.39 15.08
N ALA A 171 -11.42 23.12 13.97
CA ALA A 171 -11.56 22.53 12.62
C ALA A 171 -12.64 21.42 12.53
N GLY A 172 -13.79 21.63 13.21
CA GLY A 172 -14.93 20.72 13.20
C GLY A 172 -14.81 19.49 14.12
N ASN A 173 -13.77 19.40 14.95
CA ASN A 173 -13.57 18.29 15.89
C ASN A 173 -13.27 18.82 17.30
N PRO A 174 -13.68 18.13 18.39
CA PRO A 174 -13.34 18.54 19.75
C PRO A 174 -11.82 18.65 19.97
N TRP A 175 -11.36 19.71 20.65
CA TRP A 175 -9.93 19.89 20.91
C TRP A 175 -9.22 18.69 21.59
N PRO A 176 -9.87 17.89 22.47
CA PRO A 176 -9.21 16.72 23.06
C PRO A 176 -8.85 15.65 22.03
N LEU A 177 -9.62 15.53 20.94
CA LEU A 177 -9.29 14.59 19.85
C LEU A 177 -7.96 14.97 19.18
N TRP A 178 -7.73 16.26 18.94
CA TRP A 178 -6.45 16.75 18.40
C TRP A 178 -5.28 16.49 19.34
N LEU A 179 -5.49 16.64 20.65
CA LEU A 179 -4.47 16.30 21.64
C LEU A 179 -4.14 14.80 21.61
N CYS A 180 -5.16 13.93 21.62
CA CYS A 180 -4.99 12.49 21.50
C CYS A 180 -4.24 12.09 20.23
N PHE A 181 -4.59 12.70 19.10
CA PHE A 181 -3.91 12.50 17.82
C PHE A 181 -2.43 12.87 17.87
N ILE A 182 -2.08 14.06 18.39
CA ILE A 182 -0.69 14.52 18.50
C ILE A 182 0.11 13.69 19.50
N LEU A 183 -0.48 13.26 20.62
CA LEU A 183 0.18 12.39 21.59
C LEU A 183 0.47 11.00 21.00
N PHE A 184 -0.49 10.44 20.27
CA PHE A 184 -0.30 9.16 19.60
C PHE A 184 0.72 9.23 18.47
N TRP A 185 0.73 10.34 17.72
CA TRP A 185 1.78 10.64 16.75
C TRP A 185 3.16 10.68 17.40
N ALA A 186 3.31 11.47 18.48
CA ALA A 186 4.58 11.61 19.19
C ALA A 186 5.09 10.27 19.73
N LEU A 187 4.19 9.43 20.24
CA LEU A 187 4.51 8.06 20.66
C LEU A 187 5.08 7.23 19.50
N GLN A 188 4.43 7.24 18.33
CA GLN A 188 4.92 6.52 17.16
C GLN A 188 6.29 7.04 16.69
N ILE A 189 6.48 8.37 16.66
CA ILE A 189 7.79 8.98 16.33
C ILE A 189 8.88 8.53 17.32
N ALA A 190 8.56 8.48 18.62
CA ALA A 190 9.50 8.01 19.63
C ALA A 190 9.89 6.53 19.45
N ILE A 191 8.93 5.68 19.04
CA ILE A 191 9.18 4.27 18.71
C ILE A 191 10.07 4.16 17.47
N ILE A 192 9.74 4.89 16.40
CA ILE A 192 10.52 4.94 15.16
C ILE A 192 11.97 5.36 15.44
N TYR A 193 12.16 6.34 16.31
CA TYR A 193 13.50 6.83 16.68
C TYR A 193 14.34 5.78 17.40
N ARG A 194 13.73 4.85 18.14
CA ARG A 194 14.43 3.73 18.80
C ARG A 194 14.90 2.64 17.83
N GLY A 195 14.38 2.61 16.60
CA GLY A 195 14.85 1.75 15.51
C GLY A 195 14.11 0.42 15.35
N MET A 196 14.44 -0.31 14.27
CA MET A 196 13.71 -1.49 13.78
C MET A 196 13.77 -2.72 14.70
N ASP A 197 14.83 -2.88 15.49
CA ASP A 197 14.96 -4.04 16.38
C ASP A 197 13.88 -4.04 17.48
N PHE A 198 13.57 -2.86 18.04
CA PHE A 198 12.49 -2.71 19.01
C PHE A 198 11.12 -3.05 18.38
N LEU A 199 10.88 -2.54 17.17
CA LEU A 199 9.65 -2.78 16.43
C LEU A 199 9.41 -4.29 16.20
N ARG A 200 10.43 -5.01 15.75
CA ARG A 200 10.32 -6.45 15.46
C ARG A 200 9.86 -7.25 16.69
N HIS A 201 10.33 -6.89 17.88
CA HIS A 201 9.90 -7.56 19.12
C HIS A 201 8.46 -7.18 19.50
N PHE A 202 8.06 -5.93 19.28
CA PHE A 202 6.70 -5.46 19.52
C PHE A 202 5.67 -6.18 18.61
N GLU A 203 5.95 -6.30 17.32
CA GLU A 203 5.06 -6.92 16.34
C GLU A 203 4.75 -8.40 16.65
N ASN A 204 5.75 -9.16 17.09
CA ASN A 204 5.61 -10.60 17.35
C ASN A 204 4.56 -10.91 18.42
N TRP A 205 4.38 -10.03 19.41
CA TRP A 205 3.37 -10.19 20.45
C TRP A 205 2.03 -9.52 20.09
N ALA A 206 2.07 -8.43 19.30
CA ALA A 206 0.88 -7.69 18.89
C ALA A 206 -0.06 -8.52 18.01
N ALA A 207 0.46 -9.25 17.02
CA ALA A 207 -0.37 -9.88 15.98
C ALA A 207 -1.41 -10.91 16.52
N PRO A 208 -1.06 -11.86 17.42
CA PRO A 208 -2.05 -12.76 18.00
C PRO A 208 -3.12 -12.03 18.82
N PHE A 209 -2.72 -10.95 19.50
CA PHE A 209 -3.61 -10.18 20.37
C PHE A 209 -4.72 -9.51 19.54
N VAL A 210 -4.38 -8.91 18.40
CA VAL A 210 -5.34 -8.24 17.51
C VAL A 210 -6.40 -9.20 16.96
N ILE A 211 -5.99 -10.40 16.53
CA ILE A 211 -6.93 -11.42 16.04
C ILE A 211 -7.91 -11.84 17.14
N VAL A 212 -7.42 -12.04 18.37
CA VAL A 212 -8.30 -12.36 19.51
C VAL A 212 -9.29 -11.23 19.76
N GLY A 213 -8.84 -9.97 19.73
CA GLY A 213 -9.74 -8.82 19.91
C GLY A 213 -10.82 -8.72 18.84
N ALA A 214 -10.46 -8.95 17.57
CA ALA A 214 -11.40 -9.01 16.46
C ALA A 214 -12.47 -10.09 16.67
N LEU A 215 -12.06 -11.31 17.08
CA LEU A 215 -12.98 -12.40 17.39
C LEU A 215 -13.88 -12.10 18.58
N VAL A 216 -13.34 -11.48 19.64
CA VAL A 216 -14.13 -11.04 20.80
C VAL A 216 -15.20 -10.03 20.38
N LEU A 217 -14.86 -9.08 19.50
CA LEU A 217 -15.84 -8.10 19.00
C LEU A 217 -16.95 -8.78 18.17
N LEU A 218 -16.59 -9.75 17.33
CA LEU A 218 -17.55 -10.57 16.58
C LEU A 218 -18.48 -11.38 17.50
N ILE A 219 -17.94 -12.04 18.51
CA ILE A 219 -18.75 -12.81 19.47
C ILE A 219 -19.67 -11.85 20.25
N TRP A 220 -19.14 -10.71 20.69
CA TRP A 220 -19.91 -9.72 21.45
C TRP A 220 -21.12 -9.18 20.67
N ILE A 221 -20.92 -8.77 19.42
CA ILE A 221 -22.02 -8.25 18.60
C ILE A 221 -22.99 -9.36 18.18
N ALA A 222 -22.50 -10.57 17.91
CA ALA A 222 -23.36 -11.71 17.62
C ALA A 222 -24.26 -12.06 18.82
N VAL A 223 -23.74 -12.00 20.05
CA VAL A 223 -24.54 -12.20 21.27
C VAL A 223 -25.58 -11.08 21.43
N LYS A 224 -25.22 -9.82 21.16
CA LYS A 224 -26.20 -8.71 21.19
C LYS A 224 -27.27 -8.81 20.11
N ALA A 225 -26.98 -9.47 18.98
CA ALA A 225 -27.87 -9.64 17.84
C ALA A 225 -28.66 -10.95 17.87
N ASP A 226 -28.72 -11.65 19.02
CA ASP A 226 -29.40 -12.94 19.18
C ASP A 226 -28.87 -14.07 18.28
N GLY A 227 -27.58 -14.01 17.91
CA GLY A 227 -26.84 -15.07 17.23
C GLY A 227 -26.28 -14.67 15.86
N PHE A 228 -25.48 -15.57 15.27
CA PHE A 228 -24.81 -15.33 13.98
C PHE A 228 -25.76 -15.28 12.78
N GLY A 229 -26.95 -15.88 12.88
CA GLY A 229 -27.94 -15.87 11.78
C GLY A 229 -28.35 -14.45 11.42
N ALA A 230 -28.66 -13.63 12.41
CA ALA A 230 -29.08 -12.24 12.21
C ALA A 230 -28.04 -11.39 11.46
N LEU A 231 -26.74 -11.68 11.65
CA LEU A 231 -25.63 -11.01 10.95
C LEU A 231 -25.54 -11.43 9.48
N LEU A 232 -25.96 -12.66 9.16
CA LEU A 232 -25.91 -13.22 7.80
C LEU A 232 -27.18 -12.94 6.99
N ASP A 233 -28.29 -12.63 7.68
CA ASP A 233 -29.61 -12.42 7.10
C ASP A 233 -29.91 -10.95 6.76
N GLN A 234 -28.98 -10.03 7.01
CA GLN A 234 -29.15 -8.63 6.60
C GLN A 234 -29.24 -8.51 5.07
N PRO A 235 -30.35 -7.96 4.53
CA PRO A 235 -30.56 -7.89 3.10
C PRO A 235 -29.66 -6.82 2.46
N SER A 236 -29.25 -7.06 1.22
CA SER A 236 -28.58 -6.04 0.41
C SER A 236 -29.53 -4.88 0.11
N LYS A 237 -29.04 -3.64 0.25
CA LYS A 237 -29.76 -2.43 -0.20
C LYS A 237 -29.63 -2.23 -1.72
N LEU A 238 -28.69 -2.92 -2.36
CA LEU A 238 -28.39 -2.80 -3.80
C LEU A 238 -28.96 -3.97 -4.62
N GLY A 239 -29.21 -5.12 -4.00
CA GLY A 239 -29.51 -6.37 -4.72
C GLY A 239 -28.38 -6.75 -5.70
N TRP A 240 -28.64 -7.64 -6.66
CA TRP A 240 -27.68 -7.98 -7.75
C TRP A 240 -28.04 -7.31 -9.09
N GLY A 241 -28.97 -6.35 -9.04
CA GLY A 241 -29.56 -5.69 -10.20
C GLY A 241 -28.73 -4.49 -10.70
N PRO A 242 -29.37 -3.55 -11.41
CA PRO A 242 -28.69 -2.39 -11.99
C PRO A 242 -28.06 -1.46 -10.94
N ASP A 243 -28.54 -1.45 -9.70
CA ASP A 243 -28.04 -0.58 -8.64
C ASP A 243 -26.70 -1.06 -8.05
N PHE A 244 -26.37 -2.35 -8.20
CA PHE A 244 -25.13 -2.93 -7.67
C PHE A 244 -23.90 -2.55 -8.48
N TRP A 245 -23.96 -2.67 -9.80
CA TRP A 245 -22.79 -2.54 -10.67
C TRP A 245 -22.08 -1.17 -10.62
N PRO A 246 -22.82 -0.04 -10.57
CA PRO A 246 -22.21 1.28 -10.42
C PRO A 246 -21.46 1.47 -9.10
N VAL A 247 -21.83 0.74 -8.04
CA VAL A 247 -21.11 0.74 -6.76
C VAL A 247 -19.97 -0.27 -6.77
N PHE A 248 -20.19 -1.43 -7.39
CA PHE A 248 -19.24 -2.54 -7.43
C PHE A 248 -17.92 -2.20 -8.13
N PHE A 249 -17.95 -1.62 -9.33
CA PHE A 249 -16.70 -1.37 -10.08
C PHE A 249 -15.79 -0.33 -9.40
N PRO A 250 -16.28 0.84 -8.98
CA PRO A 250 -15.47 1.79 -8.21
C PRO A 250 -14.99 1.20 -6.88
N SER A 251 -15.85 0.42 -6.21
CA SER A 251 -15.48 -0.29 -4.98
C SER A 251 -14.34 -1.26 -5.23
N LEU A 252 -14.43 -2.10 -6.27
CA LEU A 252 -13.39 -3.04 -6.67
C LEU A 252 -12.08 -2.32 -6.98
N MET A 253 -12.12 -1.18 -7.67
CA MET A 253 -10.93 -0.36 -7.92
C MET A 253 -10.35 0.24 -6.64
N GLY A 254 -11.20 0.71 -5.71
CA GLY A 254 -10.77 1.17 -4.39
C GLY A 254 -10.09 0.05 -3.59
N MET A 255 -10.66 -1.15 -3.60
CA MET A 255 -10.08 -2.33 -2.94
C MET A 255 -8.71 -2.72 -3.55
N ILE A 256 -8.59 -2.66 -4.88
CA ILE A 256 -7.28 -2.87 -5.55
C ILE A 256 -6.31 -1.74 -5.18
N GLY A 257 -6.79 -0.50 -5.15
CA GLY A 257 -6.06 0.70 -4.76
C GLY A 257 -5.47 0.63 -3.35
N PHE A 258 -6.18 0.00 -2.41
CA PHE A 258 -5.73 -0.22 -1.04
C PHE A 258 -4.37 -0.94 -0.99
N TRP A 259 -4.22 -2.01 -1.77
CA TRP A 259 -2.96 -2.76 -1.85
C TRP A 259 -2.06 -2.37 -3.03
N ALA A 260 -2.46 -1.43 -3.88
CA ALA A 260 -1.69 -1.02 -5.05
C ALA A 260 -0.29 -0.52 -4.67
N THR A 261 -0.14 0.15 -3.51
CA THR A 261 1.16 0.60 -3.01
C THR A 261 2.12 -0.58 -2.80
N LEU A 262 1.70 -1.54 -1.97
CA LEU A 262 2.51 -2.74 -1.69
C LEU A 262 2.69 -3.62 -2.91
N SER A 263 1.73 -3.64 -3.85
CA SER A 263 1.89 -4.36 -5.12
C SER A 263 3.09 -3.86 -5.93
N LEU A 264 3.42 -2.56 -5.84
CA LEU A 264 4.59 -2.00 -6.50
C LEU A 264 5.87 -2.28 -5.73
N ASN A 265 5.82 -2.09 -4.41
CA ASN A 265 7.03 -2.10 -3.59
C ASN A 265 7.32 -3.40 -2.85
N ILE A 266 6.61 -4.47 -3.18
CA ILE A 266 6.94 -5.81 -2.70
C ILE A 266 8.41 -6.22 -2.96
N PRO A 267 9.17 -5.71 -3.96
CA PRO A 267 10.62 -5.91 -4.03
C PRO A 267 11.39 -5.54 -2.75
N ASP A 268 10.92 -4.58 -1.95
CA ASP A 268 11.56 -4.18 -0.68
C ASP A 268 11.62 -5.33 0.33
N PHE A 269 10.63 -6.22 0.27
CA PHE A 269 10.54 -7.43 1.10
C PHE A 269 11.05 -8.66 0.36
N THR A 270 10.66 -8.83 -0.90
CA THR A 270 10.99 -10.02 -1.69
C THR A 270 12.47 -10.09 -2.06
N ARG A 271 13.23 -8.99 -1.96
CA ARG A 271 14.71 -9.01 -2.04
C ARG A 271 15.38 -9.94 -1.03
N PHE A 272 14.72 -10.22 0.09
CA PHE A 272 15.19 -11.18 1.10
C PHE A 272 14.77 -12.63 0.81
N GLY A 273 14.01 -12.88 -0.27
CA GLY A 273 13.41 -14.17 -0.60
C GLY A 273 14.41 -15.23 -1.06
N ALA A 274 14.33 -16.43 -0.46
CA ALA A 274 15.18 -17.55 -0.81
C ALA A 274 14.93 -18.09 -2.24
N SER A 275 13.72 -17.96 -2.77
CA SER A 275 13.41 -18.39 -4.14
C SER A 275 12.18 -17.69 -4.72
N GLN A 276 12.00 -17.81 -6.04
CA GLN A 276 10.79 -17.34 -6.71
C GLN A 276 9.53 -18.07 -6.21
N LYS A 277 9.63 -19.37 -5.93
CA LYS A 277 8.51 -20.15 -5.38
C LYS A 277 8.11 -19.66 -3.99
N ALA A 278 9.09 -19.31 -3.15
CA ALA A 278 8.83 -18.80 -1.80
C ALA A 278 8.03 -17.50 -1.83
N GLN A 279 8.43 -16.51 -2.64
CA GLN A 279 7.64 -15.28 -2.77
C GLN A 279 6.28 -15.55 -3.43
N THR A 280 6.21 -16.40 -4.45
CA THR A 280 4.95 -16.62 -5.18
C THR A 280 3.89 -17.23 -4.28
N TRP A 281 4.23 -18.35 -3.62
CA TRP A 281 3.29 -19.04 -2.75
C TRP A 281 3.03 -18.29 -1.46
N GLY A 282 4.05 -17.65 -0.88
CA GLY A 282 3.88 -16.92 0.37
C GLY A 282 2.90 -15.75 0.24
N GLN A 283 2.93 -15.07 -0.90
CA GLN A 283 1.99 -13.99 -1.20
C GLN A 283 0.61 -14.50 -1.63
N ALA A 284 0.55 -15.51 -2.50
CA ALA A 284 -0.71 -16.07 -2.99
C ALA A 284 -1.53 -16.74 -1.87
N LEU A 285 -0.86 -17.34 -0.89
CA LEU A 285 -1.51 -17.91 0.29
C LEU A 285 -1.73 -16.84 1.37
N GLY A 286 -0.81 -15.88 1.54
CA GLY A 286 -0.90 -14.88 2.59
C GLY A 286 -1.98 -13.83 2.35
N LEU A 287 -1.90 -13.09 1.24
CA LEU A 287 -2.72 -11.89 1.00
C LEU A 287 -4.21 -12.23 0.79
N PRO A 288 -4.62 -12.99 -0.25
CA PRO A 288 -6.04 -13.18 -0.53
C PRO A 288 -6.77 -13.91 0.59
N THR A 289 -6.16 -14.93 1.20
CA THR A 289 -6.84 -15.72 2.25
C THR A 289 -7.05 -14.88 3.51
N THR A 290 -6.00 -14.20 3.98
CA THR A 290 -6.10 -13.41 5.20
C THR A 290 -7.07 -12.24 5.04
N MET A 291 -6.98 -11.52 3.91
CA MET A 291 -7.87 -10.39 3.67
C MET A 291 -9.32 -10.83 3.54
N THR A 292 -9.59 -11.97 2.91
CA THR A 292 -10.95 -12.49 2.82
C THR A 292 -11.49 -12.89 4.19
N LEU A 293 -10.70 -13.61 5.00
CA LEU A 293 -11.10 -14.03 6.35
C LEU A 293 -11.33 -12.84 7.28
N PHE A 294 -10.44 -11.85 7.24
CA PHE A 294 -10.58 -10.64 8.04
C PHE A 294 -11.75 -9.78 7.58
N ALA A 295 -11.99 -9.69 6.27
CA ALA A 295 -13.16 -9.00 5.72
C ALA A 295 -14.47 -9.66 6.15
N VAL A 296 -14.57 -10.99 6.14
CA VAL A 296 -15.74 -11.70 6.68
C VAL A 296 -16.00 -11.27 8.11
N LEU A 297 -14.97 -11.27 8.96
CA LEU A 297 -15.10 -10.85 10.35
C LEU A 297 -15.61 -9.39 10.46
N ALA A 298 -14.97 -8.45 9.78
CA ALA A 298 -15.32 -7.02 9.83
C ALA A 298 -16.75 -6.74 9.31
N VAL A 299 -17.11 -7.37 8.18
CA VAL A 299 -18.42 -7.26 7.56
C VAL A 299 -19.51 -7.82 8.47
N LEU A 300 -19.30 -8.99 9.08
CA LEU A 300 -20.26 -9.58 10.01
C LEU A 300 -20.46 -8.71 11.25
N VAL A 301 -19.38 -8.13 11.77
CA VAL A 301 -19.50 -7.21 12.90
C VAL A 301 -20.29 -5.95 12.52
N THR A 302 -20.05 -5.43 11.33
CA THR A 302 -20.75 -4.23 10.82
C THR A 302 -22.23 -4.52 10.57
N SER A 303 -22.54 -5.67 9.96
CA SER A 303 -23.90 -6.16 9.80
C SER A 303 -24.62 -6.31 11.14
N GLY A 304 -23.94 -6.87 12.15
CA GLY A 304 -24.48 -6.96 13.51
C GLY A 304 -24.76 -5.61 14.16
N SER A 305 -23.97 -4.57 13.83
CA SER A 305 -24.27 -3.22 14.32
C SER A 305 -25.56 -2.65 13.74
N GLU A 306 -25.92 -3.00 12.50
CA GLU A 306 -27.20 -2.62 11.90
C GLU A 306 -28.38 -3.32 12.60
N VAL A 307 -28.22 -4.60 12.95
CA VAL A 307 -29.21 -5.34 13.75
C VAL A 307 -29.44 -4.70 15.12
N VAL A 308 -28.35 -4.37 15.83
CA VAL A 308 -28.39 -3.97 17.24
C VAL A 308 -28.70 -2.48 17.41
N TYR A 309 -28.20 -1.63 16.52
CA TYR A 309 -28.25 -0.18 16.66
C TYR A 309 -29.04 0.51 15.54
N GLY A 310 -29.52 -0.23 14.53
CA GLY A 310 -30.26 0.32 13.39
C GLY A 310 -29.39 1.03 12.34
N GLU A 311 -28.07 1.02 12.51
CA GLU A 311 -27.11 1.66 11.62
C GLU A 311 -25.85 0.80 11.43
N ALA A 312 -25.29 0.80 10.21
CA ALA A 312 -24.03 0.13 9.91
C ALA A 312 -22.84 0.96 10.41
N ILE A 313 -22.41 0.73 11.65
CA ILE A 313 -21.26 1.42 12.25
C ILE A 313 -19.97 0.87 11.65
N TRP A 314 -19.46 1.57 10.65
CA TRP A 314 -18.30 1.13 9.88
C TRP A 314 -16.95 1.37 10.57
N ASP A 315 -16.89 2.31 11.51
CA ASP A 315 -15.71 2.54 12.34
C ASP A 315 -15.70 1.59 13.56
N PRO A 316 -14.73 0.66 13.65
CA PRO A 316 -14.67 -0.28 14.77
C PRO A 316 -14.38 0.41 16.11
N VAL A 317 -13.74 1.58 16.12
CA VAL A 317 -13.52 2.35 17.35
C VAL A 317 -14.84 2.90 17.86
N ALA A 318 -15.64 3.49 16.97
CA ALA A 318 -16.98 3.98 17.30
C ALA A 318 -17.90 2.84 17.76
N LEU A 319 -17.83 1.67 17.11
CA LEU A 319 -18.60 0.50 17.52
C LEU A 319 -18.19 -0.01 18.90
N ALA A 320 -16.88 -0.12 19.15
CA ALA A 320 -16.36 -0.51 20.47
C ALA A 320 -16.82 0.47 21.56
N ALA A 321 -16.92 1.76 21.25
CA ALA A 321 -17.40 2.79 22.18
C ALA A 321 -18.88 2.60 22.61
N LYS A 322 -19.70 1.89 21.83
CA LYS A 322 -21.10 1.57 22.18
C LYS A 322 -21.25 0.52 23.29
N THR A 323 -20.16 -0.12 23.74
CA THR A 323 -20.23 -1.09 24.83
C THR A 323 -20.45 -0.38 26.17
N ASP A 324 -21.34 -0.91 27.01
CA ASP A 324 -21.53 -0.39 28.37
C ASP A 324 -20.40 -0.82 29.31
N SER A 325 -19.73 -1.94 29.01
CA SER A 325 -18.63 -2.48 29.82
C SER A 325 -17.38 -1.60 29.77
N ALA A 326 -16.97 -1.06 30.92
CA ALA A 326 -15.70 -0.32 31.02
C ALA A 326 -14.49 -1.21 30.66
N PHE A 327 -14.52 -2.48 31.08
CA PHE A 327 -13.49 -3.46 30.74
C PHE A 327 -13.50 -3.79 29.24
N GLY A 328 -14.69 -4.00 28.66
CA GLY A 328 -14.85 -4.28 27.23
C GLY A 328 -14.32 -3.14 26.35
N LEU A 329 -14.60 -1.89 26.74
CA LEU A 329 -14.04 -0.73 26.04
C LEU A 329 -12.52 -0.68 26.18
N LEU A 330 -11.99 -0.80 27.41
CA LEU A 330 -10.55 -0.74 27.64
C LEU A 330 -9.82 -1.82 26.84
N PHE A 331 -10.35 -3.04 26.82
CA PHE A 331 -9.80 -4.14 26.04
C PHE A 331 -9.81 -3.84 24.54
N ALA A 332 -10.95 -3.44 23.98
CA ALA A 332 -11.08 -3.11 22.56
C ALA A 332 -10.13 -1.97 22.14
N LEU A 333 -9.95 -0.96 22.99
CA LEU A 333 -9.07 0.17 22.69
C LEU A 333 -7.59 -0.17 22.80
N ILE A 334 -7.17 -0.99 23.78
CA ILE A 334 -5.79 -1.51 23.81
C ILE A 334 -5.51 -2.30 22.52
N ILE A 335 -6.45 -3.13 22.08
CA ILE A 335 -6.34 -3.86 20.82
C ILE A 335 -6.15 -2.91 19.63
N VAL A 336 -7.00 -1.90 19.51
CA VAL A 336 -6.91 -0.89 18.44
C VAL A 336 -5.56 -0.19 18.46
N LEU A 337 -5.08 0.26 19.62
CA LEU A 337 -3.81 0.98 19.73
C LEU A 337 -2.61 0.08 19.37
N VAL A 338 -2.59 -1.15 19.88
CA VAL A 338 -1.54 -2.12 19.57
C VAL A 338 -1.54 -2.48 18.09
N ALA A 339 -2.71 -2.76 17.51
CA ALA A 339 -2.86 -3.04 16.08
C ALA A 339 -2.34 -1.88 15.22
N THR A 340 -2.76 -0.67 15.58
CA THR A 340 -2.43 0.54 14.84
C THR A 340 -0.94 0.81 14.88
N ILE A 341 -0.29 0.79 16.06
CA ILE A 341 1.17 1.01 16.15
C ILE A 341 1.92 -0.06 15.35
N SER A 342 1.52 -1.33 15.49
CA SER A 342 2.19 -2.47 14.85
C SER A 342 2.19 -2.33 13.33
N VAL A 343 1.01 -2.18 12.73
CA VAL A 343 0.89 -2.15 11.27
C VAL A 343 1.39 -0.83 10.70
N ASN A 344 1.17 0.29 11.40
CA ASN A 344 1.51 1.59 10.86
C ASN A 344 3.02 1.77 10.69
N ILE A 345 3.81 1.29 11.64
CA ILE A 345 5.26 1.36 11.52
C ILE A 345 5.76 0.36 10.46
N ALA A 346 5.28 -0.89 10.50
CA ALA A 346 5.69 -1.94 9.57
C ALA A 346 5.42 -1.59 8.09
N ALA A 347 4.18 -1.22 7.79
CA ALA A 347 3.71 -1.05 6.41
C ALA A 347 3.91 0.37 5.90
N ASN A 348 3.74 1.38 6.75
CA ASN A 348 3.64 2.78 6.31
C ASN A 348 4.87 3.62 6.61
N VAL A 349 5.89 3.09 7.29
CA VAL A 349 7.15 3.81 7.56
C VAL A 349 8.34 3.19 6.84
N VAL A 350 8.44 1.86 6.83
CA VAL A 350 9.60 1.15 6.27
C VAL A 350 9.81 1.47 4.79
N SER A 351 8.78 1.28 3.98
CA SER A 351 8.88 1.48 2.54
C SER A 351 9.10 2.94 2.13
N PRO A 352 8.37 3.95 2.65
CA PRO A 352 8.64 5.34 2.26
C PRO A 352 10.01 5.82 2.72
N ALA A 353 10.56 5.26 3.80
CA ALA A 353 11.94 5.55 4.18
C ALA A 353 12.93 5.14 3.07
N TYR A 354 12.75 3.98 2.41
CA TYR A 354 13.58 3.56 1.28
C TYR A 354 13.37 4.43 0.03
N ASP A 355 12.14 4.84 -0.27
CA ASP A 355 11.86 5.72 -1.40
C ASP A 355 12.47 7.11 -1.21
N LEU A 356 12.35 7.68 -0.01
CA LEU A 356 12.94 8.97 0.33
C LEU A 356 14.47 8.86 0.35
N ALA A 357 15.03 7.73 0.77
CA ALA A 357 16.46 7.46 0.62
C ALA A 357 16.88 7.42 -0.86
N ASN A 358 16.03 6.94 -1.78
CA ASN A 358 16.33 7.01 -3.22
C ASN A 358 16.36 8.44 -3.77
N LEU A 359 15.58 9.37 -3.19
CA LEU A 359 15.57 10.78 -3.62
C LEU A 359 16.94 11.44 -3.45
N ALA A 360 17.54 11.27 -2.28
CA ALA A 360 18.84 11.83 -1.94
C ALA A 360 19.67 10.81 -1.13
N PRO A 361 20.30 9.82 -1.80
CA PRO A 361 20.96 8.68 -1.16
C PRO A 361 22.05 9.03 -0.15
N LYS A 362 22.70 10.19 -0.31
CA LYS A 362 23.74 10.68 0.60
C LYS A 362 23.22 11.53 1.77
N LEU A 363 21.96 11.96 1.73
CA LEU A 363 21.38 12.88 2.73
C LEU A 363 20.28 12.23 3.57
N ILE A 364 19.54 11.29 2.99
CA ILE A 364 18.39 10.64 3.62
C ILE A 364 18.73 9.18 3.87
N ASN A 365 18.94 8.84 5.13
CA ASN A 365 18.98 7.46 5.60
C ASN A 365 17.59 7.00 6.06
N PHE A 366 17.44 5.71 6.35
CA PHE A 366 16.19 5.13 6.87
C PHE A 366 15.53 5.96 7.99
N ARG A 367 16.28 6.37 9.02
CA ARG A 367 15.74 7.13 10.16
C ARG A 367 15.19 8.49 9.72
N THR A 368 15.91 9.20 8.86
CA THR A 368 15.51 10.50 8.33
C THR A 368 14.27 10.38 7.46
N GLY A 369 14.23 9.38 6.57
CA GLY A 369 13.06 9.09 5.74
C GLY A 369 11.82 8.73 6.58
N ALA A 370 12.01 7.97 7.65
CA ALA A 370 10.94 7.63 8.59
C ALA A 370 10.37 8.85 9.31
N LEU A 371 11.22 9.80 9.73
CA LEU A 371 10.77 11.06 10.35
C LEU A 371 10.01 11.95 9.35
N ILE A 372 10.51 12.08 8.12
CA ILE A 372 9.83 12.82 7.04
C ILE A 372 8.43 12.22 6.81
N THR A 373 8.34 10.89 6.74
CA THR A 373 7.06 10.18 6.60
C THR A 373 6.09 10.55 7.72
N GLY A 374 6.60 10.57 8.96
CA GLY A 374 5.80 10.93 10.12
C GLY A 374 5.24 12.34 10.09
N VAL A 375 6.01 13.32 9.60
CA VAL A 375 5.58 14.72 9.49
C VAL A 375 4.62 14.92 8.31
N VAL A 376 4.99 14.42 7.13
CA VAL A 376 4.16 14.55 5.91
C VAL A 376 2.81 13.86 6.08
N GLY A 377 2.75 12.75 6.84
CA GLY A 377 1.50 12.07 7.12
C GLY A 377 0.46 12.92 7.85
N ILE A 378 0.87 13.88 8.69
CA ILE A 378 -0.06 14.85 9.30
C ILE A 378 -0.50 15.89 8.26
N LEU A 379 0.45 16.39 7.46
CA LEU A 379 0.21 17.47 6.49
C LEU A 379 -0.73 17.07 5.34
N ILE A 380 -1.00 15.77 5.15
CA ILE A 380 -1.95 15.23 4.17
C ILE A 380 -3.41 15.31 4.66
N PHE A 381 -3.67 15.79 5.88
CA PHE A 381 -5.01 15.92 6.47
C PHE A 381 -5.78 14.58 6.53
N PRO A 382 -5.21 13.55 7.20
CA PRO A 382 -5.75 12.18 7.18
C PRO A 382 -7.20 12.06 7.68
N TRP A 383 -7.62 12.92 8.61
CA TRP A 383 -9.00 12.97 9.10
C TRP A 383 -10.04 13.32 8.02
N LYS A 384 -9.64 14.01 6.94
CA LYS A 384 -10.52 14.25 5.80
C LYS A 384 -10.64 13.01 4.91
N LEU A 385 -9.55 12.29 4.71
CA LEU A 385 -9.47 11.12 3.82
C LEU A 385 -10.38 9.97 4.26
N ILE A 386 -10.67 9.86 5.55
CA ILE A 386 -11.55 8.82 6.12
C ILE A 386 -12.84 9.38 6.73
N SER A 387 -13.22 10.61 6.38
CA SER A 387 -14.39 11.24 6.98
C SER A 387 -15.71 10.55 6.60
N THR A 388 -15.79 9.97 5.40
CA THR A 388 -16.92 9.13 4.95
C THR A 388 -16.41 7.92 4.15
N PRO A 389 -17.22 6.86 3.99
CA PRO A 389 -16.91 5.72 3.12
C PRO A 389 -16.64 6.12 1.67
N GLU A 390 -17.39 7.07 1.12
CA GLU A 390 -17.24 7.56 -0.26
C GLU A 390 -15.91 8.29 -0.44
N PHE A 391 -15.55 9.17 0.49
CA PHE A 391 -14.26 9.86 0.44
C PHE A 391 -13.12 8.85 0.53
N TYR A 392 -13.25 7.87 1.43
CA TYR A 392 -12.22 6.85 1.60
C TYR A 392 -12.06 5.96 0.37
N ILE A 393 -13.15 5.39 -0.15
CA ILE A 393 -13.11 4.38 -1.20
C ILE A 393 -12.97 5.02 -2.59
N PHE A 394 -13.76 6.04 -2.91
CA PHE A 394 -13.81 6.57 -4.27
C PHE A 394 -12.82 7.72 -4.49
N THR A 395 -12.56 8.56 -3.48
CA THR A 395 -11.59 9.66 -3.60
C THR A 395 -10.17 9.19 -3.27
N TRP A 396 -9.92 8.77 -2.03
CA TRP A 396 -8.57 8.41 -1.60
C TRP A 396 -8.06 7.17 -2.35
N LEU A 397 -8.74 6.03 -2.21
CA LEU A 397 -8.30 4.77 -2.81
C LEU A 397 -8.42 4.77 -4.34
N GLY A 398 -9.44 5.41 -4.91
CA GLY A 398 -9.60 5.54 -6.36
C GLY A 398 -8.44 6.29 -7.02
N VAL A 399 -8.10 7.48 -6.52
CA VAL A 399 -7.00 8.31 -7.06
C VAL A 399 -5.65 7.63 -6.87
N VAL A 400 -5.40 7.11 -5.66
CA VAL A 400 -4.17 6.37 -5.34
C VAL A 400 -4.03 5.15 -6.24
N GLY A 401 -5.09 4.34 -6.36
CA GLY A 401 -5.12 3.17 -7.21
C GLY A 401 -4.82 3.52 -8.67
N GLY A 402 -5.49 4.55 -9.21
CA GLY A 402 -5.25 5.04 -10.57
C GLY A 402 -3.80 5.37 -10.85
N LEU A 403 -3.20 6.24 -10.03
CA LEU A 403 -1.80 6.64 -10.20
C LEU A 403 -0.82 5.48 -10.03
N LEU A 404 -1.01 4.62 -9.04
CA LEU A 404 -0.10 3.49 -8.82
C LEU A 404 -0.26 2.39 -9.88
N GLY A 405 -1.46 2.24 -10.45
CA GLY A 405 -1.72 1.40 -11.62
C GLY A 405 -0.80 1.77 -12.80
N THR A 406 -0.63 3.06 -13.08
CA THR A 406 0.25 3.53 -14.17
C THR A 406 1.70 3.09 -13.99
N VAL A 407 2.21 3.20 -12.76
CA VAL A 407 3.56 2.76 -12.41
C VAL A 407 3.68 1.25 -12.59
N ALA A 408 2.70 0.48 -12.12
CA ALA A 408 2.68 -0.98 -12.25
C ALA A 408 2.76 -1.39 -13.72
N GLY A 409 1.93 -0.76 -14.57
CA GLY A 409 1.91 -1.01 -16.01
C GLY A 409 3.28 -0.82 -16.66
N ILE A 410 3.99 0.27 -16.33
CA ILE A 410 5.33 0.56 -16.86
C ILE A 410 6.37 -0.44 -16.36
N LEU A 411 6.39 -0.73 -15.06
CA LEU A 411 7.37 -1.67 -14.49
C LEU A 411 7.19 -3.07 -15.05
N ILE A 412 5.95 -3.55 -15.16
CA ILE A 412 5.63 -4.86 -15.73
C ILE A 412 6.01 -4.91 -17.21
N ALA A 413 5.66 -3.88 -17.98
CA ALA A 413 6.03 -3.78 -19.39
C ALA A 413 7.55 -3.84 -19.58
N ASP A 414 8.28 -2.99 -18.87
CA ASP A 414 9.73 -2.90 -19.01
C ASP A 414 10.41 -4.21 -18.61
N TYR A 415 10.09 -4.73 -17.43
CA TYR A 415 10.75 -5.89 -16.88
C TYR A 415 10.41 -7.17 -17.66
N TRP A 416 9.13 -7.46 -17.88
CA TRP A 416 8.70 -8.72 -18.50
C TRP A 416 8.70 -8.69 -20.04
N ILE A 417 8.25 -7.60 -20.65
CA ILE A 417 8.00 -7.55 -22.10
C ILE A 417 9.23 -7.03 -22.87
N ILE A 418 9.85 -5.94 -22.39
CA ILE A 418 10.99 -5.31 -23.05
C ILE A 418 12.28 -6.05 -22.72
N ARG A 419 12.58 -6.21 -21.42
CA ARG A 419 13.84 -6.75 -20.90
C ARG A 419 13.84 -8.26 -20.66
N ARG A 420 12.67 -8.92 -20.70
CA ARG A 420 12.51 -10.36 -20.49
C ARG A 420 13.19 -10.84 -19.19
N THR A 421 13.01 -10.08 -18.12
CA THR A 421 13.54 -10.33 -16.78
C THR A 421 15.07 -10.27 -16.65
N VAL A 422 15.79 -9.69 -17.62
CA VAL A 422 17.25 -9.56 -17.58
C VAL A 422 17.65 -8.12 -17.25
N LEU A 423 18.27 -7.94 -16.09
CA LEU A 423 18.84 -6.69 -15.61
C LEU A 423 20.36 -6.82 -15.38
N HIS A 424 21.02 -5.66 -15.39
CA HIS A 424 22.45 -5.44 -15.17
C HIS A 424 22.59 -4.65 -13.87
N LEU A 425 22.98 -5.31 -12.78
CA LEU A 425 22.88 -4.79 -11.42
C LEU A 425 23.70 -3.51 -11.20
N ALA A 426 24.98 -3.51 -11.58
CA ALA A 426 25.86 -2.37 -11.36
C ALA A 426 25.35 -1.11 -12.09
N ASP A 427 24.85 -1.28 -13.31
CA ASP A 427 24.35 -0.19 -14.15
C ASP A 427 23.11 0.51 -13.55
N LEU A 428 22.36 -0.14 -12.65
CA LEU A 428 21.24 0.48 -11.91
C LEU A 428 21.69 1.54 -10.91
N TYR A 429 23.00 1.68 -10.69
CA TYR A 429 23.60 2.66 -9.80
C TYR A 429 24.58 3.57 -10.54
N THR A 430 25.02 3.25 -11.75
CA THR A 430 26.12 3.95 -12.42
C THR A 430 25.62 5.01 -13.42
N PRO A 431 25.93 6.31 -13.23
CA PRO A 431 25.70 7.33 -14.24
C PRO A 431 26.43 6.97 -15.55
N GLY A 432 25.79 7.23 -16.70
CA GLY A 432 26.32 6.83 -18.00
C GLY A 432 26.14 5.34 -18.36
N GLY A 433 25.66 4.51 -17.43
CA GLY A 433 25.31 3.11 -17.68
C GLY A 433 24.03 2.94 -18.51
N ARG A 434 23.59 1.68 -18.69
CA ARG A 434 22.44 1.32 -19.56
C ARG A 434 21.12 2.00 -19.19
N TYR A 435 20.93 2.32 -17.91
CA TYR A 435 19.71 2.94 -17.39
C TYR A 435 19.87 4.46 -17.19
N TRP A 436 20.90 5.06 -17.80
CA TRP A 436 21.11 6.50 -17.74
C TRP A 436 20.16 7.27 -18.67
N TYR A 437 19.77 6.70 -19.81
CA TYR A 437 18.90 7.36 -20.78
C TYR A 437 19.37 8.79 -21.11
N ALA A 438 18.45 9.76 -21.20
CA ALA A 438 18.76 11.17 -21.38
C ALA A 438 18.99 11.82 -20.00
N SER A 439 20.25 11.94 -19.59
CA SER A 439 20.65 12.64 -18.36
C SER A 439 19.98 12.10 -17.08
N GLY A 440 19.73 10.79 -17.02
CA GLY A 440 19.06 10.09 -15.92
C GLY A 440 17.56 9.86 -16.11
N TRP A 441 16.97 10.30 -17.23
CA TRP A 441 15.53 10.29 -17.48
C TRP A 441 15.14 9.51 -18.73
N ASN A 442 14.21 8.56 -18.58
CA ASN A 442 13.54 7.93 -19.71
C ASN A 442 12.25 8.69 -20.04
N TRP A 443 12.30 9.62 -21.00
CA TRP A 443 11.12 10.40 -21.42
C TRP A 443 9.94 9.53 -21.85
N ARG A 444 10.18 8.31 -22.36
CA ARG A 444 9.12 7.37 -22.77
C ARG A 444 8.33 6.86 -21.57
N ALA A 445 9.01 6.57 -20.46
CA ALA A 445 8.36 6.21 -19.20
C ALA A 445 7.57 7.40 -18.65
N ILE A 446 8.12 8.61 -18.72
CA ILE A 446 7.44 9.83 -18.25
C ILE A 446 6.17 10.08 -19.06
N ALA A 447 6.23 10.00 -20.39
CA ALA A 447 5.08 10.17 -21.26
C ALA A 447 4.00 9.12 -20.97
N ALA A 448 4.39 7.84 -20.84
CA ALA A 448 3.46 6.76 -20.50
C ALA A 448 2.80 6.95 -19.12
N PHE A 449 3.56 7.46 -18.15
CA PHE A 449 3.06 7.76 -16.80
C PHE A 449 2.07 8.92 -16.83
N VAL A 450 2.42 10.03 -17.48
CA VAL A 450 1.55 11.23 -17.55
C VAL A 450 0.25 10.92 -18.29
N VAL A 451 0.32 10.30 -19.47
CA VAL A 451 -0.88 9.98 -20.25
C VAL A 451 -1.78 9.01 -19.50
N GLY A 452 -1.23 7.91 -18.97
CA GLY A 452 -2.03 6.96 -18.20
C GLY A 452 -2.57 7.55 -16.91
N GLY A 453 -1.83 8.43 -16.25
CA GLY A 453 -2.28 9.14 -15.04
C GLY A 453 -3.46 10.06 -15.34
N VAL A 454 -3.37 10.87 -16.39
CA VAL A 454 -4.48 11.73 -16.83
C VAL A 454 -5.72 10.89 -17.17
N LEU A 455 -5.58 9.76 -17.87
CA LEU A 455 -6.71 8.90 -18.20
C LEU A 455 -7.29 8.20 -16.96
N ALA A 456 -6.45 7.83 -15.99
CA ALA A 456 -6.84 7.10 -14.79
C ALA A 456 -7.56 7.99 -13.75
N VAL A 457 -7.09 9.23 -13.54
CA VAL A 457 -7.61 10.11 -12.47
C VAL A 457 -8.17 11.43 -12.98
N GLY A 458 -8.01 11.77 -14.26
CA GLY A 458 -8.54 13.01 -14.82
C GLY A 458 -10.07 13.06 -14.83
N GLY A 459 -10.74 11.91 -14.77
CA GLY A 459 -12.19 11.81 -14.64
C GLY A 459 -12.73 11.88 -13.22
N SER A 460 -11.87 11.98 -12.19
CA SER A 460 -12.31 11.90 -10.78
C SER A 460 -13.42 12.89 -10.48
N TYR A 461 -14.46 12.42 -9.80
CA TYR A 461 -15.68 13.16 -9.49
C TYR A 461 -16.12 12.91 -8.04
N SER A 462 -16.98 13.76 -7.52
CA SER A 462 -17.63 13.57 -6.21
C SER A 462 -19.14 13.60 -6.38
N THR A 463 -19.83 12.68 -5.72
CA THR A 463 -21.29 12.66 -5.69
C THR A 463 -21.81 13.83 -4.84
N VAL A 464 -23.02 14.27 -5.12
CA VAL A 464 -23.68 15.33 -4.37
C VAL A 464 -24.96 14.74 -3.79
N SER A 465 -25.16 14.89 -2.48
CA SER A 465 -26.39 14.45 -1.82
C SER A 465 -27.59 15.28 -2.29
N GLU A 466 -28.81 14.82 -1.99
CA GLU A 466 -30.04 15.57 -2.29
C GLU A 466 -30.03 16.98 -1.64
N ASP A 467 -29.35 17.13 -0.50
CA ASP A 467 -29.17 18.39 0.22
C ASP A 467 -28.07 19.30 -0.37
N GLY A 468 -27.48 18.92 -1.51
CA GLY A 468 -26.45 19.70 -2.20
C GLY A 468 -25.05 19.59 -1.60
N VAL A 469 -24.81 18.63 -0.70
CA VAL A 469 -23.50 18.45 -0.05
C VAL A 469 -22.64 17.48 -0.86
N ALA A 470 -21.44 17.93 -1.25
CA ALA A 470 -20.49 17.09 -1.97
C ALA A 470 -19.86 16.04 -1.04
N SER A 471 -19.77 14.80 -1.50
CA SER A 471 -19.12 13.68 -0.79
C SER A 471 -17.59 13.73 -0.83
N GLY A 472 -17.01 14.62 -1.63
CA GLY A 472 -15.58 14.71 -1.86
C GLY A 472 -15.14 16.02 -2.51
N PRO A 473 -13.85 16.14 -2.88
CA PRO A 473 -13.24 17.38 -3.30
C PRO A 473 -13.39 17.67 -4.80
N PHE A 474 -13.93 16.75 -5.58
CA PHE A 474 -13.95 16.83 -7.04
C PHE A 474 -15.28 17.38 -7.58
N PRO A 475 -15.30 18.00 -8.77
CA PRO A 475 -16.54 18.41 -9.41
C PRO A 475 -17.47 17.23 -9.67
N HIS A 476 -18.79 17.43 -9.57
CA HIS A 476 -19.79 16.40 -9.86
C HIS A 476 -19.66 15.81 -11.28
N ASP A 477 -19.37 16.67 -12.25
CA ASP A 477 -19.23 16.26 -13.65
C ASP A 477 -17.83 15.70 -13.98
N GLY A 478 -16.96 15.57 -12.97
CA GLY A 478 -15.56 15.15 -13.11
C GLY A 478 -14.62 16.32 -13.36
N MET A 479 -13.34 16.15 -12.98
CA MET A 479 -12.31 17.17 -13.25
C MET A 479 -12.14 17.43 -14.75
N ILE A 480 -12.22 16.37 -15.56
CA ILE A 480 -12.26 16.40 -17.02
C ILE A 480 -13.50 15.60 -17.43
N PRO A 481 -14.62 16.25 -17.80
CA PRO A 481 -15.91 15.57 -17.90
C PRO A 481 -15.96 14.37 -18.86
N PHE A 482 -15.26 14.45 -20.00
CA PHE A 482 -15.23 13.33 -20.95
C PHE A 482 -14.44 12.11 -20.43
N LEU A 483 -13.60 12.28 -19.41
CA LEU A 483 -12.86 11.21 -18.74
C LEU A 483 -13.60 10.63 -17.55
N LYS A 484 -14.71 11.23 -17.09
CA LYS A 484 -15.50 10.74 -15.94
C LYS A 484 -15.79 9.24 -16.00
N PRO A 485 -16.21 8.66 -17.14
CA PRO A 485 -16.48 7.22 -17.22
C PRO A 485 -15.26 6.32 -16.95
N LEU A 486 -14.03 6.84 -17.10
CA LEU A 486 -12.80 6.10 -16.84
C LEU A 486 -12.42 6.08 -15.35
N ALA A 487 -12.90 7.04 -14.55
CA ALA A 487 -12.54 7.18 -13.15
C ALA A 487 -12.95 5.96 -12.32
N ASP A 488 -14.13 5.40 -12.62
CA ASP A 488 -14.66 4.18 -12.00
C ASP A 488 -13.80 2.94 -12.27
N TYR A 489 -12.89 3.02 -13.25
CA TYR A 489 -11.95 1.97 -13.65
C TYR A 489 -10.48 2.43 -13.54
N GLY A 490 -10.22 3.50 -12.77
CA GLY A 490 -8.97 4.25 -12.83
C GLY A 490 -7.71 3.40 -12.70
N TRP A 491 -7.68 2.41 -11.79
CA TRP A 491 -6.53 1.51 -11.63
C TRP A 491 -6.25 0.68 -12.90
N ALA A 492 -7.29 0.06 -13.46
CA ALA A 492 -7.16 -0.77 -14.66
C ALA A 492 -6.81 0.06 -15.89
N VAL A 493 -7.42 1.25 -16.02
CA VAL A 493 -7.11 2.23 -17.07
C VAL A 493 -5.65 2.66 -16.97
N GLY A 494 -5.18 3.05 -15.77
CA GLY A 494 -3.80 3.45 -15.54
C GLY A 494 -2.81 2.34 -15.89
N LEU A 495 -3.04 1.12 -15.40
CA LEU A 495 -2.18 -0.03 -15.68
C LEU A 495 -2.13 -0.35 -17.18
N GLY A 496 -3.29 -0.51 -17.82
CA GLY A 496 -3.37 -0.91 -19.22
C GLY A 496 -2.79 0.15 -20.16
N THR A 497 -3.20 1.41 -19.99
CA THR A 497 -2.77 2.50 -20.88
C THR A 497 -1.27 2.78 -20.77
N SER A 498 -0.72 2.90 -19.56
CA SER A 498 0.71 3.11 -19.38
C SER A 498 1.55 1.91 -19.85
N MET A 499 1.07 0.67 -19.64
CA MET A 499 1.74 -0.53 -20.15
C MET A 499 1.82 -0.51 -21.68
N LEU A 500 0.68 -0.34 -22.35
CA LEU A 500 0.61 -0.37 -23.82
C LEU A 500 1.42 0.77 -24.44
N LEU A 501 1.28 1.99 -23.92
CA LEU A 501 2.00 3.15 -24.42
C LEU A 501 3.50 3.02 -24.20
N TYR A 502 3.94 2.53 -23.04
CA TYR A 502 5.36 2.30 -22.78
C TYR A 502 5.96 1.26 -23.75
N VAL A 503 5.24 0.15 -23.99
CA VAL A 503 5.67 -0.87 -24.96
C VAL A 503 5.80 -0.27 -26.36
N ALA A 504 4.81 0.51 -26.79
CA ALA A 504 4.82 1.16 -28.10
C ALA A 504 6.01 2.12 -28.25
N LEU A 505 6.25 2.99 -27.25
CA LEU A 505 7.35 3.96 -27.27
C LEU A 505 8.73 3.29 -27.21
N MET A 506 8.84 2.13 -26.55
CA MET A 506 10.09 1.36 -26.43
C MET A 506 10.33 0.37 -27.58
N ALA A 507 9.40 0.25 -28.54
CA ALA A 507 9.49 -0.75 -29.61
C ALA A 507 10.81 -0.63 -30.41
N GLY A 508 11.25 0.59 -30.72
CA GLY A 508 12.49 0.86 -31.46
C GLY A 508 13.78 0.51 -30.70
N GLU A 509 13.77 0.53 -29.36
CA GLU A 509 14.94 0.17 -28.53
C GLU A 509 15.00 -1.32 -28.20
N ARG A 510 13.92 -2.06 -28.45
CA ARG A 510 13.76 -3.43 -27.94
C ARG A 510 14.86 -4.36 -28.43
N LYS A 511 15.33 -4.18 -29.68
CA LYS A 511 16.44 -4.96 -30.24
C LYS A 511 17.74 -4.68 -29.49
N LYS A 512 18.08 -3.40 -29.32
CA LYS A 512 19.28 -2.95 -28.58
C LYS A 512 19.27 -3.46 -27.14
N VAL A 513 18.15 -3.31 -26.42
CA VAL A 513 18.01 -3.79 -25.04
C VAL A 513 18.15 -5.32 -24.95
N ARG A 514 17.63 -6.06 -25.92
CA ARG A 514 17.74 -7.53 -25.95
C ARG A 514 19.14 -8.03 -26.28
N GLU A 515 19.81 -7.42 -27.24
CA GLU A 515 21.22 -7.73 -27.55
C GLU A 515 22.13 -7.47 -26.35
N GLN A 516 21.83 -6.40 -25.63
CA GLN A 516 22.47 -6.06 -24.36
C GLN A 516 22.19 -7.07 -23.24
N ALA A 517 21.01 -7.69 -23.21
CA ALA A 517 20.66 -8.76 -22.27
C ALA A 517 21.36 -10.09 -22.60
N ALA A 518 21.47 -10.44 -23.89
CA ALA A 518 22.11 -11.68 -24.32
C ALA A 518 23.59 -11.76 -23.89
N LYS A 519 24.30 -10.62 -23.92
CA LYS A 519 25.69 -10.50 -23.46
C LYS A 519 25.89 -10.64 -21.94
N ALA A 520 24.81 -10.69 -21.15
CA ALA A 520 24.87 -10.82 -19.68
C ALA A 520 24.90 -12.27 -19.18
N THR A 521 24.73 -13.24 -20.08
CA THR A 521 24.47 -14.65 -19.76
C THR A 521 25.61 -15.59 -20.20
N VAL A 522 26.75 -15.01 -20.62
CA VAL A 522 27.94 -15.73 -21.08
C VAL A 522 29.10 -15.44 -20.14
#